data_AF-A0A974TH30-F1
#
_entry.id   AF-A0A974TH30-F1
#
_cell.length_a   1.000
_cell.length_b   1.000
_cell.length_c   1.000
_cell.angle_alpha   90.00
_cell.angle_beta   90.00
_cell.angle_gamma   90.00
#
_symmetry.space_group_name_H-M   'P 1'
#
loop_
_entity.id
_entity.type
_entity.pdbx_description
1 polymer ?
#
loop_
_entity_poly.entity_id
_entity_poly.type
_entity_poly.pdbx_seq_one_letter_code
_entity_poly.pdbx_strand_id
1 'polypeptide(L)'
;MREISPVQNWLLLTLVMAGSGVLYDVLFYGDSRPFIGATFALFIGMPILAFERKAILRGLSRRIQKLPTFTYFLAQLFIYEVLMSAGFAVAGVLLRAVGAIQPTSWIEATILPFNVFMYALVVCAAIIFVVRVRELLGRDVFLAMLTSRYRNPVSEERIFLFVDLVDSTPFAEKHGDLRAQQMLNSLFAAFAEPVRRNRGTIDDYVGDSAIITWPLARGMKNGRCVRCVFDILNAIEKEAPSWLKQYGQVPRLRAALHGGFVITAEIGVDHHKITYFGDTVNTTSRLESLCKTLNRPILISSELANRMTLPDFVNAEDLGMHALKGRGQGLGVMALAQAIPASAQSPKLHSTVNSAT
;
A
#
# COMPACT_ATOMS: atom_id res chain seq x y z
N MET A 1 -5.09 18.62 -8.32
CA MET A 1 -5.75 17.40 -8.81
C MET A 1 -6.80 16.94 -7.80
N ARG A 2 -8.09 16.98 -8.17
CA ARG A 2 -9.21 16.50 -7.33
C ARG A 2 -9.05 14.99 -7.08
N GLU A 3 -9.38 14.54 -5.88
CA GLU A 3 -9.25 13.12 -5.51
C GLU A 3 -10.40 12.32 -6.14
N ILE A 4 -10.06 11.36 -7.00
CA ILE A 4 -11.03 10.45 -7.60
C ILE A 4 -11.53 9.52 -6.48
N SER A 5 -12.83 9.55 -6.20
CA SER A 5 -13.44 8.66 -5.21
C SER A 5 -13.36 7.20 -5.67
N PRO A 6 -13.44 6.20 -4.76
CA PRO A 6 -13.43 4.80 -5.14
C PRO A 6 -14.49 4.45 -6.19
N VAL A 7 -15.67 5.05 -6.08
CA VAL A 7 -16.79 4.90 -7.03
C VAL A 7 -16.44 5.51 -8.38
N GLN A 8 -15.91 6.74 -8.40
CA GLN A 8 -15.48 7.39 -9.64
C GLN A 8 -14.38 6.60 -10.35
N ASN A 9 -13.48 5.96 -9.59
CA ASN A 9 -12.42 5.13 -10.15
C ASN A 9 -12.98 3.84 -10.79
N TRP A 10 -13.97 3.20 -10.17
CA TRP A 10 -14.67 2.08 -10.79
C TRP A 10 -15.38 2.50 -12.07
N LEU A 11 -16.14 3.60 -12.03
CA LEU A 11 -16.84 4.13 -13.21
C LEU A 11 -15.87 4.45 -14.36
N LEU A 12 -14.75 5.09 -14.06
CA LEU A 12 -13.74 5.43 -15.06
C LEU A 12 -13.13 4.18 -15.70
N LEU A 13 -12.82 3.15 -14.92
CA LEU A 13 -12.29 1.90 -15.46
C LEU A 13 -13.32 1.15 -16.32
N THR A 14 -14.58 1.12 -15.90
CA THR A 14 -15.67 0.54 -16.69
C THR A 14 -15.82 1.27 -18.02
N LEU A 15 -15.76 2.61 -18.03
CA LEU A 15 -15.83 3.42 -19.25
C LEU A 15 -14.64 3.16 -20.19
N VAL A 16 -13.42 3.10 -19.65
CA VAL A 16 -12.22 2.79 -20.44
C VAL A 16 -12.32 1.40 -21.06
N MET A 17 -12.82 0.41 -20.31
CA MET A 17 -12.98 -0.97 -20.77
C MET A 17 -14.07 -1.10 -21.85
N ALA A 18 -15.21 -0.43 -21.67
CA ALA A 18 -16.24 -0.35 -22.70
C ALA A 18 -15.69 0.34 -23.97
N GLY A 19 -14.98 1.46 -23.79
CA GLY A 19 -14.36 2.21 -24.88
C GLY A 19 -13.31 1.40 -25.65
N SER A 20 -12.48 0.59 -24.98
CA SER A 20 -11.54 -0.30 -25.66
C SER A 20 -12.25 -1.39 -26.46
N GLY A 21 -13.39 -1.89 -25.97
CA GLY A 21 -14.23 -2.83 -26.69
C GLY A 21 -14.83 -2.23 -27.97
N VAL A 22 -15.34 -1.00 -27.89
CA VAL A 22 -15.83 -0.25 -29.06
C VAL A 22 -14.70 -0.05 -30.08
N LEU A 23 -13.52 0.37 -29.62
CA LEU A 23 -12.38 0.62 -30.50
C LEU A 23 -11.93 -0.65 -31.22
N TYR A 24 -11.87 -1.79 -30.52
CA TYR A 24 -11.53 -3.07 -31.14
C TYR A 24 -12.54 -3.46 -32.23
N ASP A 25 -13.84 -3.30 -31.94
CA ASP A 25 -14.91 -3.59 -32.89
C ASP A 25 -14.79 -2.74 -34.17
N VAL A 26 -14.56 -1.44 -34.01
CA VAL A 26 -14.36 -0.51 -35.12
C VAL A 26 -13.13 -0.87 -35.97
N LEU A 27 -12.03 -1.30 -35.34
CA LEU A 27 -10.77 -1.59 -36.04
C LEU A 27 -10.79 -2.93 -36.78
N PHE A 28 -11.45 -3.95 -36.24
CA PHE A 28 -11.37 -5.32 -36.75
C PHE A 28 -12.63 -5.81 -37.44
N TYR A 29 -13.80 -5.22 -37.14
CA TYR A 29 -15.08 -5.67 -37.65
C TYR A 29 -15.85 -4.62 -38.44
N GLY A 30 -15.46 -3.33 -38.40
CA GLY A 30 -15.77 -2.25 -39.35
C GLY A 30 -17.25 -1.83 -39.50
N ASP A 31 -18.16 -2.80 -39.60
CA ASP A 31 -19.61 -2.69 -39.83
C ASP A 31 -20.44 -3.20 -38.64
N SER A 32 -19.80 -3.64 -37.55
CA SER A 32 -20.47 -4.14 -36.35
C SER A 32 -21.03 -3.00 -35.48
N ARG A 33 -22.14 -3.29 -34.78
CA ARG A 33 -22.75 -2.32 -33.87
C ARG A 33 -21.83 -2.14 -32.66
N PRO A 34 -21.33 -0.93 -32.35
CA PRO A 34 -20.25 -0.71 -31.37
C PRO A 34 -20.57 -1.21 -29.95
N PHE A 35 -21.86 -1.36 -29.60
CA PHE A 35 -22.27 -1.92 -28.31
C PHE A 35 -21.91 -3.41 -28.15
N ILE A 36 -21.70 -4.15 -29.25
CA ILE A 36 -21.31 -5.57 -29.23
C ILE A 36 -19.91 -5.70 -28.63
N GLY A 37 -18.93 -4.97 -29.18
CA GLY A 37 -17.57 -4.93 -28.63
C GLY A 37 -17.52 -4.44 -27.19
N ALA A 38 -18.32 -3.40 -26.86
CA ALA A 38 -18.42 -2.90 -25.48
C ALA A 38 -18.94 -3.98 -24.51
N THR A 39 -19.93 -4.76 -24.92
CA THR A 39 -20.53 -5.83 -24.11
C THR A 39 -19.48 -6.90 -23.82
N PHE A 40 -18.81 -7.44 -24.85
CA PHE A 40 -17.74 -8.43 -24.64
C PHE A 40 -16.63 -7.90 -23.72
N ALA A 41 -16.15 -6.67 -23.96
CA ALA A 41 -15.08 -6.11 -23.14
C ALA A 41 -15.48 -5.97 -21.66
N LEU A 42 -16.72 -5.56 -21.37
CA LEU A 42 -17.22 -5.43 -20.00
C LEU A 42 -17.37 -6.79 -19.31
N PHE A 43 -17.98 -7.76 -19.97
CA PHE A 43 -18.23 -9.08 -19.37
C PHE A 43 -16.95 -9.90 -19.20
N ILE A 44 -15.93 -9.67 -20.03
CA ILE A 44 -14.60 -10.30 -19.89
C ILE A 44 -13.76 -9.56 -18.82
N GLY A 45 -13.66 -8.24 -18.91
CA GLY A 45 -12.71 -7.49 -18.09
C GLY A 45 -13.20 -7.17 -16.66
N MET A 46 -14.52 -7.02 -16.43
CA MET A 46 -15.03 -6.71 -15.08
C MET A 46 -14.79 -7.84 -14.07
N PRO A 47 -15.00 -9.14 -14.39
CA PRO A 47 -14.63 -10.23 -13.49
C PRO A 47 -13.14 -10.24 -13.14
N ILE A 48 -12.25 -10.01 -14.12
CA ILE A 48 -10.80 -9.92 -13.89
C ILE A 48 -10.49 -8.76 -12.94
N LEU A 49 -11.03 -7.56 -13.22
CA LEU A 49 -10.81 -6.39 -12.39
C LEU A 49 -11.34 -6.59 -10.96
N ALA A 50 -12.48 -7.26 -10.82
CA ALA A 50 -13.05 -7.63 -9.53
C ALA A 50 -12.18 -8.63 -8.77
N PHE A 51 -11.57 -9.59 -9.47
CA PHE A 51 -10.62 -10.54 -8.86
C PHE A 51 -9.36 -9.82 -8.38
N GLU A 52 -8.75 -8.97 -9.22
CA GLU A 52 -7.57 -8.16 -8.89
C GLU A 52 -7.79 -7.25 -7.69
N ARG A 53 -8.96 -6.63 -7.60
CA ARG A 53 -9.34 -5.77 -6.47
C ARG A 53 -9.79 -6.55 -5.24
N LYS A 54 -9.71 -7.88 -5.26
CA LYS A 54 -10.17 -8.75 -4.17
C LYS A 54 -11.64 -8.49 -3.83
N ALA A 55 -12.45 -8.10 -4.80
CA ALA A 55 -13.89 -7.94 -4.64
C ALA A 55 -14.57 -9.31 -4.64
N ILE A 56 -14.10 -10.21 -5.51
CA ILE A 56 -14.52 -11.62 -5.59
C ILE A 56 -13.35 -12.55 -5.18
N LEU A 57 -13.67 -13.79 -4.78
CA LEU A 57 -12.69 -14.86 -4.51
C LEU A 57 -11.52 -14.46 -3.60
N ARG A 58 -11.78 -13.62 -2.59
CA ARG A 58 -10.78 -13.05 -1.66
C ARG A 58 -9.82 -14.08 -1.08
N GLY A 59 -10.35 -15.23 -0.66
CA GLY A 59 -9.56 -16.31 -0.08
C GLY A 59 -8.57 -16.92 -1.08
N LEU A 60 -9.01 -17.14 -2.31
CA LEU A 60 -8.17 -17.68 -3.38
C LEU A 60 -7.07 -16.69 -3.77
N SER A 61 -7.42 -15.40 -3.97
CA SER A 61 -6.45 -14.34 -4.28
C SER A 61 -5.35 -14.25 -3.21
N ARG A 62 -5.70 -14.30 -1.91
CA ARG A 62 -4.73 -14.31 -0.82
C ARG A 62 -3.82 -15.54 -0.81
N ARG A 63 -4.33 -16.71 -1.21
CA ARG A 63 -3.51 -17.94 -1.32
C ARG A 63 -2.51 -17.83 -2.46
N ILE A 64 -2.96 -17.36 -3.62
CA ILE A 64 -2.12 -17.20 -4.82
C ILE A 64 -0.98 -16.22 -4.58
N GLN A 65 -1.23 -15.12 -3.87
CA GLN A 65 -0.19 -14.14 -3.56
C GLN A 65 0.96 -14.69 -2.69
N LYS A 66 0.76 -15.82 -2.01
CA LYS A 66 1.80 -16.50 -1.22
C LYS A 66 2.61 -17.51 -2.03
N LEU A 67 2.23 -17.78 -3.28
CA LEU A 67 2.92 -18.75 -4.12
C LEU A 67 4.26 -18.18 -4.62
N PRO A 68 5.27 -19.05 -4.87
CA PRO A 68 6.45 -18.69 -5.64
C PRO A 68 6.09 -17.97 -6.95
N THR A 69 6.95 -17.08 -7.44
CA THR A 69 6.63 -16.22 -8.60
C THR A 69 6.19 -17.00 -9.84
N PHE A 70 6.84 -18.13 -10.14
CA PHE A 70 6.46 -18.96 -11.29
C PHE A 70 5.07 -19.59 -11.13
N THR A 71 4.77 -20.15 -9.97
CA THR A 71 3.47 -20.79 -9.71
C THR A 71 2.35 -19.75 -9.52
N TYR A 72 2.66 -18.58 -8.97
CA TYR A 72 1.79 -17.41 -8.99
C TYR A 72 1.37 -17.08 -10.43
N PHE A 73 2.35 -16.98 -11.34
CA PHE A 73 2.09 -16.63 -12.73
C PHE A 73 1.16 -17.63 -13.43
N LEU A 74 1.45 -18.93 -13.31
CA LEU A 74 0.62 -19.98 -13.89
C LEU A 74 -0.80 -19.99 -13.31
N ALA A 75 -0.93 -19.87 -11.98
CA ALA A 75 -2.24 -19.85 -11.32
C ALA A 75 -3.07 -18.62 -11.75
N GLN A 76 -2.42 -17.46 -11.84
CA GLN A 76 -3.05 -16.21 -12.24
C GLN A 76 -3.51 -16.28 -13.71
N LEU A 77 -2.65 -16.79 -14.61
CA LEU A 77 -2.98 -16.97 -16.03
C LEU A 77 -4.17 -17.91 -16.20
N PHE A 78 -4.16 -19.05 -15.52
CA PHE A 78 -5.28 -20.00 -15.54
C PHE A 78 -6.59 -19.37 -15.07
N ILE A 79 -6.57 -18.60 -13.97
CA ILE A 79 -7.76 -17.94 -13.45
C ILE A 79 -8.28 -16.88 -14.42
N TYR A 80 -7.39 -16.10 -15.02
CA TYR A 80 -7.79 -15.10 -16.01
C TYR A 80 -8.45 -15.79 -17.20
N GLU A 81 -7.89 -16.88 -17.72
CA GLU A 81 -8.50 -17.63 -18.83
C GLU A 81 -9.89 -18.16 -18.49
N VAL A 82 -10.08 -18.72 -17.28
CA VAL A 82 -11.38 -19.19 -16.82
C VAL A 82 -12.38 -18.04 -16.72
N LEU A 83 -11.98 -16.90 -16.14
CA LEU A 83 -12.85 -15.73 -15.99
C LEU A 83 -13.20 -15.10 -17.34
N MET A 84 -12.24 -15.01 -18.26
CA MET A 84 -12.45 -14.49 -19.61
C MET A 84 -13.39 -15.39 -20.41
N SER A 85 -13.19 -16.71 -20.36
CA SER A 85 -14.03 -17.68 -21.06
C SER A 85 -15.47 -17.65 -20.55
N ALA A 86 -15.66 -17.59 -19.22
CA ALA A 86 -16.97 -17.45 -18.62
C ALA A 86 -17.64 -16.12 -18.99
N GLY A 87 -16.89 -15.00 -18.95
CA GLY A 87 -17.37 -13.68 -19.34
C GLY A 87 -17.80 -13.62 -20.81
N PHE A 88 -16.99 -14.16 -21.71
CA PHE A 88 -17.29 -14.25 -23.13
C PHE A 88 -18.56 -15.08 -23.38
N ALA A 89 -18.68 -16.24 -22.73
CA ALA A 89 -19.86 -17.09 -22.86
C ALA A 89 -21.15 -16.36 -22.44
N VAL A 90 -21.12 -15.66 -21.30
CA VAL A 90 -22.27 -14.88 -20.82
C VAL A 90 -22.60 -13.74 -21.79
N ALA A 91 -21.60 -13.01 -22.27
CA ALA A 91 -21.81 -11.94 -23.25
C ALA A 91 -22.45 -12.45 -24.55
N GLY A 92 -21.95 -13.56 -25.09
CA GLY A 92 -22.46 -14.16 -26.31
C GLY A 92 -23.90 -14.68 -26.16
N VAL A 93 -24.23 -15.32 -25.03
CA VAL A 93 -25.62 -15.73 -24.73
C VAL A 93 -26.55 -14.52 -24.66
N LEU A 94 -26.14 -13.44 -23.98
CA LEU A 94 -26.94 -12.22 -23.85
C LEU A 94 -27.16 -11.52 -25.20
N LEU A 95 -26.09 -11.35 -25.98
CA LEU A 95 -26.17 -10.71 -27.29
C LEU A 95 -27.02 -11.53 -28.27
N ARG A 96 -26.95 -12.87 -28.19
CA ARG A 96 -27.82 -13.75 -28.96
C ARG A 96 -29.28 -13.62 -28.52
N ALA A 97 -29.55 -13.60 -27.22
CA ALA A 97 -30.91 -13.47 -26.68
C ALA A 97 -31.60 -12.16 -27.10
N VAL A 98 -30.83 -11.08 -27.22
CA VAL A 98 -31.31 -9.76 -27.70
C VAL A 98 -31.36 -9.69 -29.25
N GLY A 99 -30.93 -10.74 -29.96
CA GLY A 99 -30.89 -10.76 -31.42
C GLY A 99 -29.83 -9.83 -32.02
N ALA A 100 -28.85 -9.40 -31.22
CA ALA A 100 -27.75 -8.55 -31.67
C ALA A 100 -26.71 -9.33 -32.50
N ILE A 101 -26.60 -10.64 -32.28
CA ILE A 101 -25.78 -11.57 -33.06
C ILE A 101 -26.61 -12.79 -33.46
N GLN A 102 -26.34 -13.33 -34.65
CA GLN A 102 -26.94 -14.57 -35.17
C GLN A 102 -25.85 -15.61 -35.45
N PRO A 103 -25.26 -16.21 -34.41
CA PRO A 103 -24.22 -17.23 -34.58
C PRO A 103 -24.82 -18.49 -35.19
N THR A 104 -24.06 -19.21 -36.01
CA THR A 104 -24.55 -20.42 -36.67
C THR A 104 -24.69 -21.59 -35.69
N SER A 105 -23.92 -21.57 -34.60
CA SER A 105 -23.95 -22.59 -33.56
C SER A 105 -23.85 -22.00 -32.15
N TRP A 106 -24.24 -22.79 -31.13
CA TRP A 106 -24.02 -22.41 -29.72
C TRP A 106 -22.54 -22.31 -29.36
N ILE A 107 -21.69 -23.07 -30.02
CA ILE A 107 -20.23 -23.11 -29.80
C ILE A 107 -19.62 -21.76 -30.20
N GLU A 108 -19.96 -21.23 -31.38
CA GLU A 108 -19.51 -19.91 -31.84
C GLU A 108 -19.96 -18.77 -30.91
N ALA A 109 -21.12 -18.93 -30.27
CA ALA A 109 -21.63 -17.95 -29.34
C ALA A 109 -20.94 -17.98 -27.97
N THR A 110 -20.40 -19.14 -27.55
CA THR A 110 -20.01 -19.36 -26.14
C THR A 110 -18.54 -19.65 -25.92
N ILE A 111 -17.82 -20.12 -26.94
CA ILE A 111 -16.42 -20.50 -26.82
C ILE A 111 -15.56 -19.47 -27.55
N LEU A 112 -14.50 -19.00 -26.89
CA LEU A 112 -13.53 -18.12 -27.54
C LEU A 112 -12.93 -18.83 -28.76
N PRO A 113 -12.92 -18.19 -29.94
CA PRO A 113 -12.14 -18.67 -31.07
C PRO A 113 -10.67 -18.84 -30.69
N PHE A 114 -10.02 -19.89 -31.21
CA PHE A 114 -8.65 -20.25 -30.80
C PHE A 114 -7.63 -19.11 -31.00
N ASN A 115 -7.75 -18.34 -32.07
CA ASN A 115 -6.92 -17.16 -32.32
C ASN A 115 -7.13 -16.07 -31.27
N VAL A 116 -8.38 -15.82 -30.85
CA VAL A 116 -8.71 -14.84 -29.80
C VAL A 116 -8.21 -15.34 -28.45
N PHE A 117 -8.34 -16.63 -28.16
CA PHE A 117 -7.77 -17.27 -26.97
C PHE A 117 -6.25 -17.10 -26.91
N MET A 118 -5.53 -17.44 -27.99
CA MET A 118 -4.07 -17.30 -28.03
C MET A 118 -3.62 -15.84 -27.88
N TYR A 119 -4.34 -14.90 -28.49
CA TYR A 119 -4.10 -13.48 -28.31
C TYR A 119 -4.31 -13.04 -26.85
N ALA A 120 -5.45 -13.43 -26.25
CA ALA A 120 -5.80 -13.11 -24.88
C ALA A 120 -4.77 -13.68 -23.89
N LEU A 121 -4.29 -14.91 -24.13
CA LEU A 121 -3.26 -15.58 -23.34
C LEU A 121 -1.96 -14.77 -23.30
N VAL A 122 -1.47 -14.31 -24.46
CA VAL A 122 -0.24 -13.51 -24.57
C VAL A 122 -0.40 -12.15 -23.89
N VAL A 123 -1.53 -11.47 -24.12
CA VAL A 123 -1.80 -10.17 -23.50
C VAL A 123 -1.93 -10.30 -21.98
N CYS A 124 -2.65 -11.31 -21.48
CA CYS A 124 -2.78 -11.56 -20.05
C CYS A 124 -1.44 -11.91 -19.41
N ALA A 125 -0.64 -12.76 -20.06
CA ALA A 125 0.71 -13.08 -19.61
C ALA A 125 1.57 -11.80 -19.44
N ALA A 126 1.54 -10.89 -20.42
CA ALA A 126 2.25 -9.62 -20.34
C ALA A 126 1.72 -8.71 -19.21
N ILE A 127 0.41 -8.58 -19.06
CA ILE A 127 -0.22 -7.76 -18.01
C ILE A 127 0.12 -8.33 -16.62
N ILE A 128 -0.02 -9.64 -16.42
CA ILE A 128 0.30 -10.31 -15.16
C ILE A 128 1.78 -10.10 -14.82
N PHE A 129 2.68 -10.20 -15.80
CA PHE A 129 4.10 -9.93 -15.61
C PHE A 129 4.35 -8.50 -15.11
N VAL A 130 3.78 -7.50 -15.81
CA VAL A 130 3.91 -6.08 -15.42
C VAL A 130 3.33 -5.82 -14.02
N VAL A 131 2.15 -6.38 -13.72
CA VAL A 131 1.53 -6.25 -12.40
C VAL A 131 2.41 -6.87 -11.32
N ARG A 132 2.98 -8.05 -11.57
CA ARG A 132 3.85 -8.74 -10.62
C ARG A 132 5.14 -7.97 -10.37
N VAL A 133 5.79 -7.46 -11.41
CA VAL A 133 7.00 -6.61 -11.27
C VAL A 133 6.67 -5.35 -10.46
N ARG A 134 5.54 -4.70 -10.74
CA ARG A 134 5.07 -3.52 -9.99
C ARG A 134 4.78 -3.85 -8.52
N GLU A 135 4.25 -5.03 -8.21
CA GLU A 135 4.01 -5.46 -6.83
C GLU A 135 5.31 -5.71 -6.07
N LEU A 136 6.34 -6.25 -6.73
CA LEU A 136 7.65 -6.52 -6.13
C LEU A 136 8.46 -5.23 -5.88
N LEU A 137 8.45 -4.29 -6.82
CA LEU A 137 9.21 -3.03 -6.71
C LEU A 137 8.44 -1.93 -5.95
N GLY A 138 7.12 -2.04 -5.87
CA GLY A 138 6.24 -0.95 -5.42
C GLY A 138 5.89 0.02 -6.54
N ARG A 139 4.66 0.53 -6.51
CA ARG A 139 4.08 1.35 -7.59
C ARG A 139 4.90 2.58 -7.95
N ASP A 140 5.33 3.34 -6.95
CA ASP A 140 5.99 4.64 -7.18
C ASP A 140 7.43 4.45 -7.68
N VAL A 141 8.14 3.45 -7.16
CA VAL A 141 9.49 3.05 -7.62
C VAL A 141 9.43 2.54 -9.05
N PHE A 142 8.49 1.63 -9.35
CA PHE A 142 8.30 1.09 -10.70
C PHE A 142 8.04 2.20 -11.72
N LEU A 143 7.13 3.14 -11.43
CA LEU A 143 6.85 4.26 -12.33
C LEU A 143 8.04 5.21 -12.48
N ALA A 144 8.79 5.44 -11.40
CA ALA A 144 9.99 6.29 -11.46
C ALA A 144 11.09 5.67 -12.33
N MET A 145 11.30 4.34 -12.23
CA MET A 145 12.24 3.61 -13.09
C MET A 145 11.77 3.60 -14.55
N LEU A 146 10.48 3.32 -14.81
CA LEU A 146 9.92 3.32 -16.16
C LEU A 146 10.04 4.69 -16.85
N THR A 147 9.88 5.77 -16.09
CA THR A 147 10.00 7.15 -16.59
C THR A 147 11.43 7.68 -16.54
N SER A 148 12.40 6.89 -16.03
CA SER A 148 13.79 7.29 -15.81
C SER A 148 13.94 8.58 -14.98
N ARG A 149 12.97 8.84 -14.08
CA ARG A 149 12.85 10.13 -13.38
C ARG A 149 14.07 10.49 -12.54
N TYR A 150 14.72 9.49 -11.93
CA TYR A 150 15.84 9.69 -11.01
C TYR A 150 17.19 9.25 -11.60
N ARG A 151 17.26 9.00 -12.92
CA ARG A 151 18.53 8.67 -13.58
C ARG A 151 19.56 9.78 -13.42
N ASN A 152 19.10 11.04 -13.39
CA ASN A 152 19.89 12.17 -12.91
C ASN A 152 19.44 12.51 -11.48
N PRO A 153 20.36 12.89 -10.56
CA PRO A 153 19.98 13.28 -9.21
C PRO A 153 19.00 14.46 -9.19
N VAL A 154 17.93 14.32 -8.41
CA VAL A 154 16.89 15.35 -8.25
C VAL A 154 16.85 15.81 -6.80
N SER A 155 16.90 17.13 -6.58
CA SER A 155 16.63 17.71 -5.26
C SER A 155 15.13 17.85 -5.04
N GLU A 156 14.59 17.23 -4.00
CA GLU A 156 13.18 17.33 -3.62
C GLU A 156 13.00 17.25 -2.11
N GLU A 157 11.89 17.80 -1.61
CA GLU A 157 11.51 17.67 -0.20
C GLU A 157 10.71 16.39 0.03
N ARG A 158 11.11 15.63 1.05
CA ARG A 158 10.45 14.38 1.42
C ARG A 158 10.26 14.26 2.93
N ILE A 159 9.26 13.50 3.31
CA ILE A 159 9.05 13.04 4.69
C ILE A 159 9.54 11.60 4.75
N PHE A 160 10.26 11.28 5.82
CA PHE A 160 10.62 9.93 6.19
C PHE A 160 9.97 9.57 7.52
N LEU A 161 9.46 8.35 7.57
CA LEU A 161 8.98 7.68 8.76
C LEU A 161 9.86 6.45 8.95
N PHE A 162 10.58 6.40 10.07
CA PHE A 162 11.31 5.23 10.50
C PHE A 162 10.46 4.53 11.54
N VAL A 163 10.19 3.23 11.33
CA VAL A 163 9.40 2.40 12.24
C VAL A 163 10.25 1.24 12.70
N ASP A 164 10.49 1.11 14.00
CA ASP A 164 11.33 0.07 14.60
C ASP A 164 10.52 -0.83 15.55
N LEU A 165 10.86 -2.11 15.61
CA LEU A 165 10.22 -3.06 16.51
C LEU A 165 10.86 -3.03 17.90
N VAL A 166 10.05 -2.76 18.92
CA VAL A 166 10.52 -2.82 20.32
C VAL A 166 10.81 -4.27 20.71
N ASP A 167 11.98 -4.47 21.31
CA ASP A 167 12.43 -5.75 21.88
C ASP A 167 12.47 -6.91 20.87
N SER A 168 12.90 -6.62 19.64
CA SER A 168 13.14 -7.62 18.59
C SER A 168 14.24 -8.62 18.97
N THR A 169 15.38 -8.16 19.52
CA THR A 169 16.50 -9.04 19.91
C THR A 169 16.11 -10.00 21.03
N PRO A 170 15.51 -9.56 22.15
CA PRO A 170 15.00 -10.49 23.17
C PRO A 170 14.00 -11.51 22.63
N PHE A 171 13.15 -11.11 21.67
CA PHE A 171 12.23 -12.05 21.03
C PHE A 171 12.98 -13.11 20.20
N ALA A 172 13.97 -12.70 19.41
CA ALA A 172 14.78 -13.61 18.61
C ALA A 172 15.59 -14.59 19.49
N GLU A 173 16.21 -14.11 20.57
CA GLU A 173 16.92 -14.95 21.54
C GLU A 173 16.02 -16.01 22.17
N LYS A 174 14.77 -15.65 22.49
CA LYS A 174 13.80 -16.56 23.13
C LYS A 174 13.16 -17.56 22.16
N HIS A 175 12.88 -17.14 20.94
CA HIS A 175 12.03 -17.90 20.00
C HIS A 175 12.78 -18.44 18.77
N GLY A 176 14.04 -18.06 18.59
CA GLY A 176 14.88 -18.39 17.45
C GLY A 176 14.62 -17.50 16.22
N ASP A 177 15.66 -17.37 15.39
CA ASP A 177 15.68 -16.47 14.23
C ASP A 177 14.56 -16.74 13.23
N LEU A 178 14.22 -18.02 12.98
CA LEU A 178 13.15 -18.38 12.07
C LEU A 178 11.80 -17.82 12.53
N ARG A 179 11.53 -17.86 13.84
CA ARG A 179 10.27 -17.38 14.40
C ARG A 179 10.23 -15.86 14.48
N ALA A 180 11.37 -15.21 14.76
CA ALA A 180 11.53 -13.77 14.64
C ALA A 180 11.25 -13.29 13.22
N GLN A 181 11.84 -13.95 12.21
CA GLN A 181 11.61 -13.62 10.81
C GLN A 181 10.15 -13.80 10.38
N GLN A 182 9.48 -14.86 10.88
CA GLN A 182 8.04 -15.05 10.64
C GLN A 182 7.19 -13.95 11.28
N MET A 183 7.59 -13.42 12.44
CA MET A 183 6.90 -12.29 13.08
C MET A 183 7.11 -11.00 12.28
N LEU A 184 8.35 -10.71 11.87
CA LEU A 184 8.68 -9.56 11.03
C LEU A 184 7.93 -9.58 9.69
N ASN A 185 7.87 -10.72 9.03
CA ASN A 185 7.10 -10.87 7.78
C ASN A 185 5.61 -10.53 7.97
N SER A 186 4.99 -11.01 9.06
CA SER A 186 3.60 -10.66 9.38
C SER A 186 3.46 -9.18 9.73
N LEU A 187 4.45 -8.60 10.42
CA LEU A 187 4.43 -7.21 10.86
C LEU A 187 4.50 -6.26 9.67
N PHE A 188 5.43 -6.50 8.74
CA PHE A 188 5.56 -5.73 7.52
C PHE A 188 4.34 -5.90 6.60
N ALA A 189 3.72 -7.09 6.59
CA ALA A 189 2.44 -7.28 5.90
C ALA A 189 1.31 -6.40 6.48
N ALA A 190 1.30 -6.18 7.81
CA ALA A 190 0.35 -5.28 8.47
C ALA A 190 0.58 -3.80 8.10
N PHE A 191 1.78 -3.41 7.66
CA PHE A 191 2.08 -2.04 7.24
C PHE A 191 1.51 -1.71 5.85
N ALA A 192 1.45 -2.71 4.96
CA ALA A 192 1.19 -2.50 3.54
C ALA A 192 -0.10 -1.72 3.25
N GLU A 193 -1.20 -2.05 3.93
CA GLU A 193 -2.49 -1.39 3.69
C GLU A 193 -2.57 0.02 4.31
N PRO A 194 -2.21 0.25 5.60
CA PRO A 194 -2.07 1.58 6.17
C PRO A 194 -1.20 2.53 5.33
N VAL A 195 -0.02 2.07 4.90
CA VAL A 195 0.91 2.86 4.08
C VAL A 195 0.29 3.22 2.74
N ARG A 196 -0.30 2.24 2.05
CA ARG A 196 -0.98 2.46 0.77
C ARG A 196 -2.15 3.44 0.90
N ARG A 197 -2.99 3.30 1.93
CA ARG A 197 -4.13 4.18 2.19
C ARG A 197 -3.68 5.63 2.41
N ASN A 198 -2.58 5.82 3.12
CA ASN A 198 -1.98 7.12 3.38
C ASN A 198 -1.02 7.57 2.26
N ARG A 199 -1.00 6.86 1.12
CA ARG A 199 -0.21 7.16 -0.08
C ARG A 199 1.30 7.29 0.16
N GLY A 200 1.78 6.54 1.14
CA GLY A 200 3.21 6.36 1.39
C GLY A 200 3.80 5.28 0.52
N THR A 201 5.12 5.28 0.46
CA THR A 201 5.90 4.25 -0.20
C THR A 201 6.79 3.62 0.86
N ILE A 202 6.69 2.30 1.04
CA ILE A 202 7.70 1.56 1.81
C ILE A 202 8.94 1.55 0.92
N ASP A 203 10.01 2.18 1.40
CA ASP A 203 11.28 2.28 0.68
C ASP A 203 12.14 1.05 0.93
N ASP A 204 12.31 0.69 2.19
CA ASP A 204 13.20 -0.40 2.58
C ASP A 204 12.80 -1.05 3.90
N TYR A 205 13.27 -2.28 4.09
CA TYR A 205 13.26 -3.00 5.35
C TYR A 205 14.69 -3.25 5.77
N VAL A 206 15.10 -2.66 6.89
CA VAL A 206 16.48 -2.73 7.40
C VAL A 206 16.45 -3.45 8.74
N GLY A 207 16.72 -4.75 8.72
CA GLY A 207 16.57 -5.61 9.89
C GLY A 207 15.10 -5.70 10.34
N ASP A 208 14.81 -5.22 11.53
CA ASP A 208 13.49 -5.12 12.15
C ASP A 208 12.82 -3.75 11.97
N SER A 209 13.51 -2.82 11.29
CA SER A 209 13.01 -1.50 10.96
C SER A 209 12.41 -1.43 9.55
N ALA A 210 11.40 -0.57 9.36
CA ALA A 210 10.85 -0.21 8.07
C ALA A 210 10.99 1.30 7.82
N ILE A 211 11.37 1.66 6.59
CA ILE A 211 11.48 3.06 6.13
C ILE A 211 10.32 3.34 5.18
N ILE A 212 9.52 4.36 5.51
CA ILE A 212 8.39 4.79 4.70
C ILE A 212 8.60 6.25 4.32
N THR A 213 8.32 6.61 3.06
CA THR A 213 8.58 7.95 2.54
C THR A 213 7.42 8.52 1.73
N TRP A 214 7.35 9.85 1.70
CA TRP A 214 6.41 10.63 0.88
C TRP A 214 7.14 11.84 0.28
N PRO A 215 6.79 12.26 -0.95
CA PRO A 215 6.96 13.65 -1.33
C PRO A 215 6.26 14.54 -0.30
N LEU A 216 6.93 15.61 0.16
CA LEU A 216 6.50 16.36 1.34
C LEU A 216 5.04 16.85 1.25
N ALA A 217 4.67 17.51 0.16
CA ALA A 217 3.29 17.98 -0.07
C ALA A 217 2.25 16.85 -0.01
N ARG A 218 2.61 15.63 -0.45
CA ARG A 218 1.71 14.47 -0.43
C ARG A 218 1.50 13.97 1.00
N GLY A 219 2.56 13.91 1.81
CA GLY A 219 2.52 13.40 3.18
C GLY A 219 1.93 14.39 4.19
N MET A 220 2.09 15.71 3.97
CA MET A 220 1.46 16.75 4.81
C MET A 220 -0.03 16.90 4.55
N LYS A 221 -0.50 16.60 3.33
CA LYS A 221 -1.92 16.74 2.98
C LYS A 221 -2.80 15.95 3.95
N ASN A 222 -3.63 16.65 4.72
CA ASN A 222 -4.49 16.11 5.78
C ASN A 222 -3.73 15.30 6.85
N GLY A 223 -2.44 15.57 7.05
CA GLY A 223 -1.59 14.87 8.02
C GLY A 223 -1.38 13.38 7.69
N ARG A 224 -1.38 12.97 6.41
CA ARG A 224 -1.26 11.57 5.98
C ARG A 224 -0.09 10.81 6.61
N CYS A 225 1.08 11.44 6.71
CA CYS A 225 2.24 10.80 7.32
C CYS A 225 1.99 10.43 8.79
N VAL A 226 1.37 11.32 9.56
CA VAL A 226 0.97 11.06 10.96
C VAL A 226 -0.17 10.04 11.04
N ARG A 227 -1.21 10.18 10.21
CA ARG A 227 -2.30 9.20 10.13
C ARG A 227 -1.78 7.80 9.82
N CYS A 228 -0.76 7.69 8.96
CA CYS A 228 -0.13 6.41 8.62
C CYS A 228 0.41 5.70 9.86
N VAL A 229 1.08 6.41 10.78
CA VAL A 229 1.59 5.82 12.02
C VAL A 229 0.46 5.23 12.85
N PHE A 230 -0.58 6.03 13.11
CA PHE A 230 -1.71 5.57 13.91
C PHE A 230 -2.52 4.48 13.22
N ASP A 231 -2.67 4.50 11.89
CA ASP A 231 -3.32 3.44 11.13
C ASP A 231 -2.54 2.12 11.21
N ILE A 232 -1.20 2.16 11.24
CA ILE A 232 -0.35 0.98 11.46
C ILE A 232 -0.59 0.41 12.88
N LEU A 233 -0.53 1.27 13.90
CA LEU A 233 -0.76 0.86 15.28
C LEU A 233 -2.16 0.27 15.48
N ASN A 234 -3.18 0.91 14.94
CA ASN A 234 -4.56 0.43 14.97
C ASN A 234 -4.73 -0.91 14.25
N ALA A 235 -4.00 -1.14 13.15
CA ALA A 235 -4.05 -2.42 12.44
C ALA A 235 -3.47 -3.56 13.28
N ILE A 236 -2.36 -3.31 13.98
CA ILE A 236 -1.76 -4.28 14.90
C ILE A 236 -2.69 -4.56 16.08
N GLU A 237 -3.21 -3.51 16.72
CA GLU A 237 -4.09 -3.61 17.88
C GLU A 237 -5.38 -4.37 17.53
N LYS A 238 -5.97 -4.09 16.37
CA LYS A 238 -7.16 -4.80 15.89
C LYS A 238 -6.93 -6.31 15.75
N GLU A 239 -5.71 -6.73 15.43
CA GLU A 239 -5.34 -8.14 15.28
C GLU A 239 -4.62 -8.70 16.52
N ALA A 240 -4.61 -7.97 17.66
CA ALA A 240 -3.91 -8.35 18.89
C ALA A 240 -4.20 -9.80 19.35
N PRO A 241 -5.45 -10.32 19.31
CA PRO A 241 -5.70 -11.72 19.67
C PRO A 241 -4.98 -12.73 18.77
N SER A 242 -4.82 -12.41 17.48
CA SER A 242 -4.08 -13.25 16.53
C SER A 242 -2.58 -13.20 16.81
N TRP A 243 -2.04 -12.01 17.09
CA TRP A 243 -0.64 -11.83 17.48
C TRP A 243 -0.29 -12.61 18.74
N LEU A 244 -1.12 -12.49 19.79
CA LEU A 244 -0.95 -13.24 21.04
C LEU A 244 -0.98 -14.75 20.80
N LYS A 245 -1.93 -15.24 20.00
CA LYS A 245 -2.04 -16.67 19.70
C LYS A 245 -0.83 -17.20 18.92
N GLN A 246 -0.33 -16.44 17.95
CA GLN A 246 0.71 -16.90 17.04
C GLN A 246 2.13 -16.68 17.57
N TYR A 247 2.38 -15.57 18.27
CA TYR A 247 3.71 -15.15 18.68
C TYR A 247 3.85 -14.96 20.21
N GLY A 248 2.76 -15.04 20.97
CA GLY A 248 2.78 -14.87 22.42
C GLY A 248 2.86 -13.41 22.89
N GLN A 249 2.93 -12.45 21.96
CA GLN A 249 2.99 -11.02 22.25
C GLN A 249 2.38 -10.21 21.11
N VAL A 250 1.90 -9.01 21.44
CA VAL A 250 1.51 -8.00 20.45
C VAL A 250 2.74 -7.14 20.13
N PRO A 251 3.13 -6.99 18.85
CA PRO A 251 4.27 -6.15 18.47
C PRO A 251 4.08 -4.70 18.93
N ARG A 252 5.12 -4.13 19.56
CA ARG A 252 5.16 -2.71 19.92
C ARG A 252 6.15 -1.99 19.03
N LEU A 253 5.82 -0.78 18.61
CA LEU A 253 6.63 -0.03 17.64
C LEU A 253 7.15 1.29 18.23
N ARG A 254 8.33 1.68 17.76
CA ARG A 254 8.81 3.06 17.80
C ARG A 254 8.68 3.67 16.42
N ALA A 255 8.31 4.93 16.35
CA ALA A 255 8.10 5.65 15.10
C ALA A 255 8.69 7.06 15.19
N ALA A 256 9.49 7.45 14.20
CA ALA A 256 10.03 8.80 14.10
C ALA A 256 9.76 9.42 12.74
N LEU A 257 9.26 10.65 12.74
CA LEU A 257 8.98 11.43 11.52
C LEU A 257 9.83 12.69 11.44
N HIS A 258 10.49 12.86 10.29
CA HIS A 258 11.12 14.12 9.94
C HIS A 258 11.04 14.34 8.43
N GLY A 259 11.12 15.60 8.00
CA GLY A 259 11.01 15.95 6.60
C GLY A 259 11.85 17.17 6.24
N GLY A 260 12.35 17.17 5.01
CA GLY A 260 13.28 18.18 4.52
C GLY A 260 13.82 17.79 3.14
N PHE A 261 14.83 18.54 2.68
CA PHE A 261 15.45 18.33 1.37
C PHE A 261 16.31 17.06 1.35
N VAL A 262 16.16 16.31 0.27
CA VAL A 262 17.03 15.19 -0.08
C VAL A 262 17.39 15.25 -1.57
N ILE A 263 18.50 14.60 -1.91
CA ILE A 263 18.84 14.24 -3.28
C ILE A 263 18.34 12.82 -3.52
N THR A 264 17.36 12.67 -4.39
CA THR A 264 16.84 11.39 -4.85
C THR A 264 17.55 11.01 -6.15
N ALA A 265 18.20 9.85 -6.19
CA ALA A 265 18.90 9.37 -7.38
C ALA A 265 18.74 7.86 -7.55
N GLU A 266 18.72 7.39 -8.79
CA GLU A 266 18.88 5.99 -9.11
C GLU A 266 20.37 5.65 -9.13
N ILE A 267 20.78 4.65 -8.35
CA ILE A 267 22.15 4.17 -8.26
C ILE A 267 22.22 2.68 -8.56
N GLY A 268 23.40 2.21 -8.97
CA GLY A 268 23.67 0.80 -9.26
C GLY A 268 23.97 0.56 -10.74
N VAL A 269 24.66 -0.56 -11.00
CA VAL A 269 25.00 -1.02 -12.35
C VAL A 269 24.29 -2.35 -12.62
N ASP A 270 24.52 -3.35 -11.76
CA ASP A 270 23.85 -4.66 -11.88
C ASP A 270 22.54 -4.72 -11.06
N HIS A 271 22.44 -3.90 -10.01
CA HIS A 271 21.27 -3.80 -9.14
C HIS A 271 20.90 -2.33 -8.95
N HIS A 272 19.86 -1.90 -9.69
CA HIS A 272 19.36 -0.53 -9.65
C HIS A 272 18.45 -0.30 -8.44
N LYS A 273 18.75 0.74 -7.67
CA LYS A 273 17.95 1.17 -6.51
C LYS A 273 17.80 2.68 -6.50
N ILE A 274 16.61 3.17 -6.20
CA ILE A 274 16.40 4.59 -5.89
C ILE A 274 16.89 4.82 -4.46
N THR A 275 17.82 5.74 -4.29
CA THR A 275 18.39 6.11 -2.99
C THR A 275 18.07 7.56 -2.65
N TYR A 276 18.06 7.86 -1.36
CA TYR A 276 17.85 9.20 -0.82
C TYR A 276 19.09 9.61 -0.02
N PHE A 277 19.70 10.71 -0.42
CA PHE A 277 20.88 11.25 0.25
C PHE A 277 20.58 12.64 0.83
N GLY A 278 20.90 12.85 2.11
CA GLY A 278 20.73 14.14 2.77
C GLY A 278 20.64 14.05 4.30
N ASP A 279 20.79 15.19 4.96
CA ASP A 279 20.69 15.30 6.43
C ASP A 279 19.32 14.81 6.94
N THR A 280 18.25 14.97 6.15
CA THR A 280 16.90 14.55 6.52
C THR A 280 16.80 13.04 6.82
N VAL A 281 17.44 12.17 6.03
CA VAL A 281 17.38 10.71 6.27
C VAL A 281 18.10 10.36 7.58
N ASN A 282 19.32 10.88 7.74
CA ASN A 282 20.14 10.66 8.93
C ASN A 282 19.49 11.24 10.20
N THR A 283 18.88 12.42 10.08
CA THR A 283 18.15 13.07 11.17
C THR A 283 16.93 12.26 11.59
N THR A 284 16.20 11.68 10.64
CA THR A 284 15.06 10.79 10.96
C THR A 284 15.53 9.54 11.72
N SER A 285 16.61 8.89 11.28
CA SER A 285 17.18 7.73 11.98
C SER A 285 17.64 8.07 13.41
N ARG A 286 18.28 9.23 13.60
CA ARG A 286 18.69 9.68 14.94
C ARG A 286 17.50 10.03 15.83
N LEU A 287 16.44 10.59 15.25
CA LEU A 287 15.19 10.86 15.95
C LEU A 287 14.49 9.56 16.39
N GLU A 288 14.53 8.50 15.57
CA GLU A 288 14.07 7.16 15.97
C GLU A 288 14.82 6.69 17.21
N SER A 289 16.15 6.80 17.22
CA SER A 289 16.94 6.39 18.39
C SER A 289 16.59 7.19 19.65
N LEU A 290 16.18 8.45 19.52
CA LEU A 290 15.69 9.26 20.65
C LEU A 290 14.38 8.74 21.24
N CYS A 291 13.54 8.01 20.50
CA CYS A 291 12.32 7.39 21.03
C CYS A 291 12.63 6.52 22.26
N LYS A 292 13.77 5.79 22.21
CA LYS A 292 14.24 4.94 23.32
C LYS A 292 14.69 5.77 24.52
N THR A 293 15.48 6.82 24.30
CA THR A 293 16.02 7.65 25.38
C THR A 293 14.96 8.51 26.05
N LEU A 294 14.00 9.04 25.27
CA LEU A 294 12.92 9.88 25.77
C LEU A 294 11.71 9.07 26.28
N ASN A 295 11.74 7.75 26.14
CA ASN A 295 10.66 6.85 26.50
C ASN A 295 9.30 7.29 25.92
N ARG A 296 9.32 7.65 24.63
CA ARG A 296 8.15 8.06 23.86
C ARG A 296 8.10 7.23 22.57
N PRO A 297 6.99 6.54 22.28
CA PRO A 297 6.93 5.61 21.15
C PRO A 297 6.87 6.32 19.80
N ILE A 298 6.32 7.54 19.74
CA ILE A 298 6.16 8.27 18.48
C ILE A 298 6.74 9.66 18.65
N LEU A 299 7.74 9.98 17.84
CA LEU A 299 8.36 11.30 17.79
C LEU A 299 8.20 11.92 16.40
N ILE A 300 8.08 13.24 16.38
CA ILE A 300 8.12 14.05 15.17
C ILE A 300 9.03 15.26 15.40
N SER A 301 9.81 15.65 14.40
CA SER A 301 10.54 16.91 14.49
C SER A 301 9.56 18.09 14.55
N SER A 302 9.80 19.07 15.42
CA SER A 302 8.99 20.29 15.52
C SER A 302 8.88 21.02 14.19
N GLU A 303 9.95 21.01 13.37
CA GLU A 303 9.94 21.58 12.02
C GLU A 303 8.86 20.97 11.13
N LEU A 304 8.78 19.64 11.05
CA LEU A 304 7.75 18.96 10.27
C LEU A 304 6.35 19.16 10.87
N ALA A 305 6.22 19.08 12.19
CA ALA A 305 4.94 19.26 12.88
C ALA A 305 4.35 20.65 12.59
N ASN A 306 5.18 21.70 12.62
CA ASN A 306 4.76 23.08 12.39
C ASN A 306 4.38 23.39 10.93
N ARG A 307 4.76 22.53 9.97
CA ARG A 307 4.43 22.71 8.53
C ARG A 307 3.07 22.14 8.14
N MET A 308 2.37 21.46 9.05
CA MET A 308 1.06 20.85 8.75
C MET A 308 0.10 20.95 9.92
N THR A 309 -1.19 20.90 9.63
CA THR A 309 -2.21 20.70 10.67
C THR A 309 -2.21 19.23 11.09
N LEU A 310 -1.92 18.97 12.36
CA LEU A 310 -2.04 17.63 12.92
C LEU A 310 -3.50 17.16 12.91
N PRO A 311 -3.77 15.86 12.70
CA PRO A 311 -5.14 15.35 12.77
C PRO A 311 -5.75 15.56 14.16
N ASP A 312 -7.04 15.88 14.24
CA ASP A 312 -7.75 16.22 15.49
C ASP A 312 -7.68 15.13 16.58
N PHE A 313 -7.45 13.89 16.19
CA PHE A 313 -7.30 12.75 17.10
C PHE A 313 -5.87 12.59 17.66
N VAL A 314 -4.96 13.54 17.40
CA VAL A 314 -3.55 13.46 17.78
C VAL A 314 -3.21 14.63 18.70
N ASN A 315 -2.68 14.31 19.88
CA ASN A 315 -2.08 15.27 20.79
C ASN A 315 -0.56 15.31 20.56
N ALA A 316 0.01 16.52 20.56
CA ALA A 316 1.45 16.74 20.50
C ALA A 316 1.95 17.33 21.82
N GLU A 317 2.94 16.67 22.43
CA GLU A 317 3.67 17.14 23.60
C GLU A 317 5.03 17.69 23.12
N ASP A 318 5.31 18.97 23.34
CA ASP A 318 6.61 19.54 23.01
C ASP A 318 7.66 19.08 24.03
N LEU A 319 8.71 18.40 23.56
CA LEU A 319 9.83 17.93 24.38
C LEU A 319 11.02 18.88 24.32
N GLY A 320 10.95 19.94 23.52
CA GLY A 320 11.99 20.95 23.36
C GLY A 320 13.12 20.50 22.44
N MET A 321 14.29 21.13 22.62
CA MET A 321 15.45 20.94 21.76
C MET A 321 16.36 19.82 22.28
N HIS A 322 16.68 18.87 21.41
CA HIS A 322 17.60 17.78 21.71
C HIS A 322 18.81 17.81 20.78
N ALA A 323 20.00 17.59 21.35
CA ALA A 323 21.20 17.39 20.56
C ALA A 323 21.14 16.03 19.85
N LEU A 324 21.42 16.01 18.55
CA LEU A 324 21.57 14.77 17.79
C LEU A 324 23.05 14.45 17.63
N LYS A 325 23.43 13.21 17.92
CA LYS A 325 24.81 12.75 17.77
C LYS A 325 25.29 12.99 16.33
N GLY A 326 26.41 13.70 16.18
CA GLY A 326 26.98 14.02 14.86
C GLY A 326 26.24 15.12 14.09
N ARG A 327 25.43 15.95 14.77
CA ARG A 327 24.85 17.18 14.24
C ARG A 327 25.25 18.34 15.16
N GLY A 328 25.76 19.43 14.59
CA GLY A 328 26.14 20.62 15.37
C GLY A 328 24.97 21.46 15.87
N GLN A 329 23.75 21.18 15.42
CA GLN A 329 22.53 21.91 15.77
C GLN A 329 21.52 20.98 16.46
N GLY A 330 20.83 21.51 17.48
CA GLY A 330 19.73 20.81 18.12
C GLY A 330 18.55 20.60 17.16
N LEU A 331 17.77 19.55 17.41
CA LEU A 331 16.49 19.30 16.74
C LEU A 331 15.37 19.51 17.75
N GLY A 332 14.37 20.30 17.40
CA GLY A 332 13.12 20.38 18.16
C GLY A 332 12.33 19.08 18.00
N VAL A 333 11.85 18.52 19.10
CA VAL A 333 11.17 17.23 19.11
C VAL A 333 9.81 17.36 19.78
N MET A 334 8.79 16.78 19.17
CA MET A 334 7.47 16.62 19.78
C MET A 334 7.11 15.13 19.88
N ALA A 335 6.50 14.74 20.99
CA ALA A 335 5.91 13.41 21.16
C ALA A 335 4.47 13.42 20.65
N LEU A 336 4.08 12.39 19.89
CA LEU A 336 2.71 12.22 19.42
C LEU A 336 2.00 11.13 20.21
N ALA A 337 0.77 11.41 20.64
CA ALA A 337 -0.10 10.45 21.28
C ALA A 337 -1.51 10.55 20.69
N GLN A 338 -2.25 9.44 20.73
CA GLN A 338 -3.66 9.47 20.37
C GLN A 338 -4.43 10.27 21.45
N ALA A 339 -5.24 11.23 21.03
CA ALA A 339 -6.11 11.96 21.92
C ALA A 339 -7.12 10.99 22.55
N ILE A 340 -7.15 10.92 23.88
CA ILE A 340 -8.16 10.17 24.60
C ILE A 340 -9.50 10.89 24.40
N PRO A 341 -10.56 10.22 23.90
CA PRO A 341 -11.88 10.84 23.81
C PRO A 341 -12.32 11.32 25.20
N ALA A 342 -12.90 12.53 25.29
CA ALA A 342 -13.38 13.10 26.55
C ALA A 342 -14.33 12.17 27.34
N SER A 343 -14.95 11.19 26.69
CA SER A 343 -15.83 10.18 27.30
C SER A 343 -15.10 9.07 28.07
N ALA A 344 -13.77 8.98 28.03
CA ALA A 344 -12.99 7.97 28.74
C ALA A 344 -12.24 8.53 29.97
N GLN A 345 -12.44 9.80 30.32
CA GLN A 345 -11.99 10.35 31.59
C GLN A 345 -12.96 9.92 32.70
N SER A 346 -12.68 8.78 33.34
CA SER A 346 -13.35 8.43 34.60
C SER A 346 -13.14 9.55 35.63
N PRO A 347 -14.17 9.97 36.38
CA PRO A 347 -14.05 11.06 37.31
C PRO A 347 -13.05 10.68 38.40
N LYS A 348 -12.06 11.56 38.62
CA LYS A 348 -11.15 11.48 39.76
C LYS A 348 -11.99 11.36 41.02
N LEU A 349 -11.85 10.24 41.73
CA LEU A 349 -12.40 10.07 43.06
C LEU A 349 -11.73 11.13 43.95
N HIS A 350 -12.43 12.23 44.23
CA HIS A 350 -12.03 13.16 45.27
C HIS A 350 -12.08 12.38 46.59
N SER A 351 -10.91 12.02 47.11
CA SER A 351 -10.74 11.59 48.49
C SER A 351 -10.98 12.80 49.39
N THR A 352 -12.23 13.02 49.79
CA THR A 352 -12.56 13.90 50.90
C THR A 352 -12.11 13.20 52.17
N VAL A 353 -10.92 13.55 52.65
CA VAL A 353 -10.50 13.29 54.03
C VAL A 353 -11.36 14.21 54.89
N ASN A 354 -12.43 13.68 55.48
CA ASN A 354 -13.08 14.32 56.61
C ASN A 354 -12.43 13.80 57.90
N SER A 355 -11.68 14.70 58.53
CA SER A 355 -11.34 14.71 59.94
C SER A 355 -12.55 14.94 60.83
N ALA A 356 -12.42 14.55 62.11
CA ALA A 356 -13.35 14.65 63.26
C ALA A 356 -14.21 13.38 63.44
N THR A 357 -14.27 12.72 64.59
CA THR A 357 -13.88 13.05 65.98
C THR A 357 -13.73 11.77 66.77
#